data_AF-H8XSW1-F1
#
_entry.id   AF-H8XSW1-F1
#
_cell.length_a   1.000
_cell.length_b   1.000
_cell.length_c   1.000
_cell.angle_alpha   90.00
_cell.angle_beta   90.00
_cell.angle_gamma   90.00
#
_symmetry.space_group_name_H-M   'P 1'
#
loop_
_entity.id
_entity.type
_entity.pdbx_description
1 polymer ?
#
loop_
_entity_poly.entity_id
_entity_poly.type
_entity_poly.pdbx_seq_one_letter_code
_entity_poly.pdbx_strand_id
1 'polypeptide(L)'
;MNKKLLIKINSLDIEPDSIHIDLITQNTPLSSEQFEKLFLNHYNSNILEEIINSLHFLKVNDPKNKKNGIVFCPNCLSKGIAYFKRKWLLTSSIVCCECNSYLMDYCPNCFKHFSYWDTTKKSELVNNSITSCRCGLDISKFSFPLSPTQLEIDYQKYIDFTIENGFNNHTQYSFTYLNTLMFTASMIKKIIKSPKYKKKLNKIYPDLIIDIEVPTNKWTLSERQYLLPIAYYLLDNFPNRIKEVFPKKYNLKKEFGQLPYWFEKELIFR
;
A
#
# COMPACT_ATOMS: atom_id res chain seq x y z
N MET A 1 5.44 2.36 -36.58
CA MET A 1 5.35 3.26 -35.41
C MET A 1 3.92 3.23 -34.90
N ASN A 2 3.62 2.44 -33.87
CA ASN A 2 2.28 2.34 -33.31
C ASN A 2 2.26 3.05 -31.95
N LYS A 3 1.60 4.22 -31.89
CA LYS A 3 1.29 4.94 -30.65
C LYS A 3 0.41 4.02 -29.79
N LYS A 4 1.03 3.26 -28.89
CA LYS A 4 0.33 2.48 -27.87
C LYS A 4 -0.45 3.45 -26.98
N LEU A 5 -1.78 3.33 -27.06
CA LEU A 5 -2.78 3.64 -26.05
C LEU A 5 -2.18 4.07 -24.70
N LEU A 6 -2.14 5.39 -24.48
CA LEU A 6 -2.17 5.97 -23.15
C LEU A 6 -3.45 5.50 -22.48
N ILE A 7 -3.28 4.63 -21.50
CA ILE A 7 -4.35 4.05 -20.70
C ILE A 7 -4.97 5.22 -19.92
N LYS A 8 -6.21 5.60 -20.25
CA LYS A 8 -7.06 6.44 -19.37
C LYS A 8 -7.28 5.65 -18.09
N ILE A 9 -6.43 5.90 -17.10
CA ILE A 9 -6.74 5.68 -15.68
C ILE A 9 -8.00 6.52 -15.42
N ASN A 10 -8.99 6.03 -14.68
CA ASN A 10 -10.02 6.91 -14.15
C ASN A 10 -9.31 7.90 -13.21
N SER A 11 -9.02 9.10 -13.74
CA SER A 11 -8.09 10.08 -13.19
C SER A 11 -8.58 10.73 -11.89
N LEU A 12 -9.82 10.49 -11.50
CA LEU A 12 -10.52 11.21 -10.44
C LEU A 12 -9.97 10.96 -9.04
N ASP A 13 -9.30 9.85 -8.74
CA ASP A 13 -8.68 9.67 -7.41
C ASP A 13 -7.25 10.22 -7.35
N ILE A 14 -6.64 10.44 -8.51
CA ILE A 14 -5.25 10.90 -8.64
C ILE A 14 -5.22 12.42 -8.64
N GLU A 15 -5.96 13.06 -9.54
CA GLU A 15 -5.94 14.50 -9.73
C GLU A 15 -7.36 15.00 -10.08
N PRO A 16 -7.83 16.04 -9.40
CA PRO A 16 -9.10 16.65 -9.76
C PRO A 16 -8.98 17.42 -11.07
N ASP A 17 -9.99 17.32 -11.93
CA ASP A 17 -10.13 18.24 -13.06
C ASP A 17 -10.62 19.61 -12.54
N SER A 18 -9.95 20.68 -12.97
CA SER A 18 -10.25 22.08 -12.64
C SER A 18 -11.74 22.42 -12.63
N ILE A 19 -12.50 21.94 -13.61
CA ILE A 19 -13.95 22.19 -13.72
C ILE A 19 -14.70 21.63 -12.50
N HIS A 20 -14.29 20.45 -12.01
CA HIS A 20 -14.91 19.83 -10.84
C HIS A 20 -14.51 20.52 -9.54
N ILE A 21 -13.27 21.02 -9.45
CA ILE A 21 -12.81 21.82 -8.29
C ILE A 21 -13.68 23.07 -8.18
N ASP A 22 -13.81 23.82 -9.28
CA ASP A 22 -14.59 25.06 -9.30
C ASP A 22 -16.05 24.78 -8.97
N LEU A 23 -16.65 23.75 -9.57
CA LEU A 23 -18.03 23.38 -9.31
C LEU A 23 -18.26 23.02 -7.83
N ILE A 24 -17.38 22.21 -7.22
CA ILE A 24 -17.55 21.76 -5.83
C ILE A 24 -17.27 22.90 -4.86
N THR A 25 -16.20 23.68 -5.08
CA THR A 25 -15.84 24.79 -4.19
C THR A 25 -16.84 25.94 -4.26
N GLN A 26 -17.51 26.17 -5.39
CA GLN A 26 -18.60 27.15 -5.51
C GLN A 26 -19.89 26.71 -4.80
N ASN A 27 -20.10 25.40 -4.62
CA ASN A 27 -21.33 24.84 -4.08
C ASN A 27 -21.16 24.20 -2.69
N THR A 28 -19.97 24.27 -2.11
CA THR A 28 -19.66 23.71 -0.77
C THR A 28 -18.78 24.65 0.03
N PRO A 29 -18.70 24.49 1.37
CA PRO A 29 -17.78 25.29 2.20
C PRO A 29 -16.29 24.95 2.03
N LEU A 30 -15.93 24.00 1.15
CA LEU A 30 -14.54 23.57 0.98
C LEU A 30 -13.77 24.57 0.11
N SER A 31 -12.59 24.95 0.56
CA SER A 31 -11.60 25.64 -0.28
C SER A 31 -10.97 24.69 -1.30
N SER A 32 -10.41 25.24 -2.39
CA SER A 32 -9.70 24.46 -3.40
C SER A 32 -8.55 23.65 -2.79
N GLU A 33 -7.79 24.23 -1.85
CA GLU A 33 -6.70 23.52 -1.15
C GLU A 33 -7.22 22.34 -0.31
N GLN A 34 -8.34 22.51 0.41
CA GLN A 34 -8.97 21.42 1.16
C GLN A 34 -9.50 20.33 0.24
N PHE A 35 -10.00 20.70 -0.94
CA PHE A 35 -10.49 19.76 -1.92
C PHE A 35 -9.34 18.98 -2.58
N GLU A 36 -8.26 19.63 -2.99
CA GLU A 36 -7.04 18.99 -3.50
C GLU A 36 -6.44 18.01 -2.49
N LYS A 37 -6.51 18.34 -1.20
CA LYS A 37 -6.14 17.43 -0.09
C LYS A 37 -6.99 16.16 0.01
N LEU A 38 -8.02 15.97 -0.82
CA LEU A 38 -8.75 14.69 -0.92
C LEU A 38 -8.12 13.72 -1.94
N PHE A 39 -7.29 14.22 -2.85
CA PHE A 39 -6.74 13.46 -3.97
C PHE A 39 -5.34 12.92 -3.66
N LEU A 40 -4.89 11.91 -4.41
CA LEU A 40 -3.56 11.33 -4.22
C LEU A 40 -2.43 12.28 -4.65
N ASN A 41 -2.66 13.22 -5.58
CA ASN A 41 -1.64 14.20 -5.99
C ASN A 41 -1.14 15.08 -4.85
N HIS A 42 -1.89 15.20 -3.76
CA HIS A 42 -1.45 15.96 -2.60
C HIS A 42 -0.14 15.39 -2.04
N TYR A 43 0.03 14.06 -2.09
CA TYR A 43 1.30 13.43 -1.73
C TYR A 43 2.42 13.80 -2.71
N ASN A 44 2.13 14.20 -3.95
CA ASN A 44 3.13 14.56 -4.96
C ASN A 44 3.89 15.84 -4.62
N SER A 45 3.27 16.78 -3.89
CA SER A 45 3.96 17.99 -3.42
C SER A 45 5.16 17.66 -2.49
N ASN A 46 5.09 16.50 -1.83
CA ASN A 46 6.17 15.95 -1.01
C ASN A 46 6.97 14.83 -1.73
N ILE A 47 6.50 14.39 -2.90
CA ILE A 47 6.94 13.18 -3.61
C ILE A 47 6.91 13.45 -5.13
N LEU A 48 7.99 14.05 -5.65
CA LEU A 48 8.32 14.27 -7.09
C LEU A 48 7.61 13.36 -8.14
N GLU A 49 7.13 13.94 -9.23
CA GLU A 49 6.28 13.30 -10.27
C GLU A 49 6.80 11.99 -10.90
N GLU A 50 8.12 11.76 -11.00
CA GLU A 50 8.67 10.47 -11.47
C GLU A 50 8.35 9.28 -10.53
N ILE A 51 7.91 9.60 -9.31
CA ILE A 51 7.70 8.68 -8.21
C ILE A 51 6.32 8.02 -8.27
N ILE A 52 5.30 8.63 -8.87
CA ILE A 52 3.98 8.02 -9.04
C ILE A 52 4.04 6.73 -9.88
N ASN A 53 5.05 6.65 -10.76
CA ASN A 53 5.29 5.47 -11.58
C ASN A 53 6.10 4.38 -10.84
N SER A 54 6.89 4.74 -9.82
CA SER A 54 7.87 3.86 -9.15
C SER A 54 7.48 3.46 -7.73
N LEU A 55 6.87 4.36 -6.95
CA LEU A 55 5.91 3.96 -5.94
C LEU A 55 4.73 3.41 -6.71
N HIS A 56 4.63 2.09 -6.77
CA HIS A 56 3.35 1.46 -7.05
C HIS A 56 2.39 1.86 -5.93
N PHE A 57 1.89 3.10 -5.91
CA PHE A 57 0.56 3.40 -5.38
C PHE A 57 -0.35 2.34 -5.96
N LEU A 58 -1.31 1.84 -5.18
CA LEU A 58 -2.24 0.86 -5.73
C LEU A 58 -2.66 1.45 -7.08
N LYS A 59 -2.43 0.73 -8.17
CA LYS A 59 -3.17 0.97 -9.39
C LYS A 59 -4.59 0.63 -8.97
N VAL A 60 -5.22 1.58 -8.26
CA VAL A 60 -6.57 1.52 -7.73
C VAL A 60 -7.36 1.34 -8.99
N ASN A 61 -7.76 0.10 -9.22
CA ASN A 61 -8.60 -0.28 -10.34
C ASN A 61 -8.01 0.06 -11.71
N ASP A 62 -6.91 -0.59 -12.10
CA ASP A 62 -6.78 -0.89 -13.54
C ASP A 62 -7.99 -1.76 -13.91
N PRO A 63 -8.91 -1.31 -14.78
CA PRO A 63 -10.12 -2.07 -15.13
C PRO A 63 -9.80 -3.44 -15.76
N LYS A 64 -8.57 -3.65 -16.26
CA LYS A 64 -8.08 -4.95 -16.73
C LYS A 64 -7.65 -5.89 -15.59
N ASN A 65 -7.63 -5.39 -14.37
CA ASN A 65 -6.94 -5.98 -13.23
C ASN A 65 -7.95 -6.28 -12.11
N LYS A 66 -8.80 -7.29 -12.35
CA LYS A 66 -9.90 -7.78 -11.49
C LYS A 66 -9.50 -8.28 -10.08
N LYS A 67 -8.27 -7.99 -9.62
CA LYS A 67 -7.64 -8.63 -8.46
C LYS A 67 -7.46 -7.72 -7.24
N ASN A 68 -7.76 -6.42 -7.33
CA ASN A 68 -7.59 -5.52 -6.20
C ASN A 68 -8.92 -4.82 -5.92
N GLY A 69 -9.42 -4.97 -4.69
CA GLY A 69 -10.58 -4.23 -4.21
C GLY A 69 -10.18 -2.91 -3.59
N ILE A 70 -11.19 -2.11 -3.26
CA ILE A 70 -11.05 -0.92 -2.43
C ILE A 70 -10.69 -1.37 -1.03
N VAL A 71 -9.63 -0.80 -0.48
CA VAL A 71 -9.11 -1.15 0.84
C VAL A 71 -9.88 -0.38 1.91
N PHE A 72 -10.27 -1.05 2.99
CA PHE A 72 -11.08 -0.47 4.05
C PHE A 72 -10.77 -1.02 5.45
N CYS A 73 -11.19 -0.27 6.47
CA CYS A 73 -11.24 -0.72 7.86
C CYS A 73 -12.71 -0.78 8.31
N PRO A 74 -13.27 -1.96 8.61
CA PRO A 74 -14.65 -2.11 9.09
C PRO A 74 -14.96 -1.20 10.29
N ASN A 75 -14.06 -1.17 11.27
CA ASN A 75 -14.20 -0.40 12.50
C ASN A 75 -14.19 1.12 12.28
N CYS A 76 -13.60 1.61 11.19
CA CYS A 76 -13.72 3.02 10.81
C CYS A 76 -15.04 3.28 10.09
N LEU A 77 -15.49 2.35 9.24
CA LEU A 77 -16.75 2.48 8.52
C LEU A 77 -17.97 2.40 9.46
N SER A 78 -17.85 1.75 10.62
CA SER A 78 -18.91 1.72 11.64
C SER A 78 -19.00 3.01 12.49
N LYS A 79 -18.00 3.90 12.39
CA LYS A 79 -17.96 5.15 13.16
C LYS A 79 -18.69 6.26 12.41
N GLY A 80 -19.95 6.51 12.75
CA GLY A 80 -20.71 7.66 12.26
C GLY A 80 -20.94 7.63 10.75
N ILE A 81 -20.61 8.72 10.06
CA ILE A 81 -20.72 8.80 8.60
C ILE A 81 -19.59 7.96 8.00
N ALA A 82 -19.95 6.86 7.33
CA ALA A 82 -18.98 6.01 6.68
C ALA A 82 -18.29 6.74 5.53
N TYR A 83 -16.95 6.66 5.46
CA TYR A 83 -16.17 7.08 4.31
C TYR A 83 -14.87 6.27 4.20
N PHE A 84 -14.39 6.09 2.98
CA PHE A 84 -13.10 5.46 2.70
C PHE A 84 -11.98 6.48 2.82
N LYS A 85 -10.86 6.11 3.45
CA LYS A 85 -9.74 7.02 3.64
C LYS A 85 -8.76 6.92 2.49
N ARG A 86 -8.34 8.07 1.97
CA ARG A 86 -7.30 8.16 0.92
C ARG A 86 -6.04 7.37 1.26
N LYS A 87 -5.54 7.44 2.50
CA LYS A 87 -4.32 6.72 2.92
C LYS A 87 -4.42 5.20 2.74
N TRP A 88 -5.62 4.61 2.73
CA TRP A 88 -5.78 3.17 2.49
C TRP A 88 -5.55 2.77 1.04
N LEU A 89 -5.57 3.73 0.11
CA LEU A 89 -5.24 3.52 -1.31
C LEU A 89 -3.72 3.35 -1.54
N LEU A 90 -2.90 3.57 -0.52
CA LEU A 90 -1.46 3.39 -0.61
C LEU A 90 -1.11 1.90 -0.55
N THR A 91 -0.18 1.46 -1.39
CA THR A 91 0.27 0.05 -1.37
C THR A 91 0.94 -0.31 -0.06
N SER A 92 1.54 0.65 0.64
CA SER A 92 2.10 0.45 1.97
C SER A 92 1.06 0.27 3.08
N SER A 93 -0.22 0.54 2.82
CA SER A 93 -1.25 0.48 3.85
C SER A 93 -1.76 -0.93 4.06
N ILE A 94 -1.53 -1.45 5.26
CA ILE A 94 -1.90 -2.82 5.70
C ILE A 94 -2.72 -2.83 7.00
N VAL A 95 -2.57 -1.81 7.83
CA VAL A 95 -3.19 -1.68 9.16
C VAL A 95 -3.84 -0.31 9.27
N CYS A 96 -4.95 -0.24 10.01
CA CYS A 96 -5.54 1.02 10.44
C CYS A 96 -5.00 1.41 11.81
N CYS A 97 -4.10 2.39 11.90
CA CYS A 97 -3.53 2.84 13.18
C CYS A 97 -4.55 3.45 14.16
N GLU A 98 -5.72 3.87 13.68
CA GLU A 98 -6.78 4.43 14.54
C GLU A 98 -7.62 3.35 15.21
N CYS A 99 -7.74 2.18 14.59
CA CYS A 99 -8.52 1.06 15.10
C CYS A 99 -7.66 -0.12 15.54
N ASN A 100 -6.33 -0.04 15.34
CA ASN A 100 -5.38 -1.15 15.49
C ASN A 100 -5.91 -2.46 14.90
N SER A 101 -6.42 -2.38 13.67
CA SER A 101 -7.01 -3.52 12.96
C SER A 101 -6.38 -3.67 11.58
N TYR A 102 -6.37 -4.89 11.04
CA TYR A 102 -6.01 -5.09 9.65
C TYR A 102 -6.96 -4.35 8.72
N LEU A 103 -6.42 -3.84 7.62
CA LEU A 103 -7.21 -3.41 6.48
C LEU A 103 -7.66 -4.63 5.67
N MET A 104 -8.76 -4.48 4.95
CA MET A 104 -9.35 -5.52 4.10
C MET A 104 -9.64 -4.97 2.71
N ASP A 105 -9.60 -5.82 1.69
CA ASP A 105 -9.96 -5.49 0.30
C ASP A 105 -11.00 -6.45 -0.29
N TYR A 106 -11.60 -7.31 0.54
CA TYR A 106 -12.60 -8.30 0.16
C TYR A 106 -13.76 -8.36 1.16
N CYS A 107 -14.92 -8.83 0.69
CA CYS A 107 -16.08 -9.10 1.55
C CYS A 107 -15.91 -10.43 2.27
N PRO A 108 -16.08 -10.49 3.61
CA PRO A 108 -15.89 -11.72 4.40
C PRO A 108 -16.99 -12.78 4.17
N ASN A 109 -18.14 -12.41 3.60
CA ASN A 109 -19.21 -13.37 3.29
C ASN A 109 -19.06 -14.01 1.91
N CYS A 110 -18.79 -13.23 0.87
CA CYS A 110 -18.73 -13.74 -0.50
C CYS A 110 -17.31 -13.86 -1.06
N PHE A 111 -16.28 -13.46 -0.30
CA PHE A 111 -14.85 -13.49 -0.65
C PHE A 111 -14.48 -12.79 -1.98
N LYS A 112 -15.35 -11.91 -2.47
CA LYS A 112 -15.09 -11.08 -3.65
C LYS A 112 -14.43 -9.78 -3.20
N HIS A 113 -13.53 -9.26 -4.03
CA HIS A 113 -12.96 -7.94 -3.83
C HIS A 113 -14.06 -6.89 -3.67
N PHE A 114 -13.90 -6.03 -2.68
CA PHE A 114 -14.88 -5.01 -2.38
C PHE A 114 -14.76 -3.86 -3.38
N SER A 115 -15.89 -3.44 -3.95
CA SER A 115 -16.00 -2.26 -4.79
C SER A 115 -17.39 -1.69 -4.57
N TYR A 116 -17.47 -0.38 -4.30
CA TYR A 116 -18.75 0.33 -4.24
C TYR A 116 -19.17 0.87 -5.62
N TRP A 117 -18.29 0.80 -6.64
CA TRP A 117 -18.53 1.31 -7.99
C TRP A 117 -19.02 0.27 -9.00
N ASP A 118 -19.04 -1.03 -8.64
CA ASP A 118 -19.36 -2.12 -9.58
C ASP A 118 -20.87 -2.35 -9.70
N THR A 119 -21.59 -1.32 -10.14
CA THR A 119 -23.00 -1.42 -10.49
C THR A 119 -23.15 -1.26 -12.00
N THR A 120 -23.44 -2.37 -12.69
CA THR A 120 -23.86 -2.38 -14.09
C THR A 120 -25.15 -1.58 -14.36
N LYS A 121 -25.79 -1.05 -13.31
CA LYS A 121 -26.98 -0.20 -13.37
C LYS A 121 -26.73 1.10 -12.59
N LYS A 122 -26.49 2.19 -13.32
CA LYS A 122 -26.30 3.55 -12.76
C LYS A 122 -27.44 4.02 -11.85
N SER A 123 -28.64 3.47 -12.01
CA SER A 123 -29.84 3.83 -11.25
C SER A 123 -29.88 3.28 -9.81
N GLU A 124 -29.09 2.26 -9.48
CA GLU A 124 -29.08 1.63 -8.14
C GLU A 124 -28.07 2.27 -7.17
N LEU A 125 -27.24 3.22 -7.65
CA LEU A 125 -26.21 3.90 -6.86
C LEU A 125 -26.78 4.82 -5.77
N VAL A 126 -28.01 5.32 -5.93
CA VAL A 126 -28.58 6.34 -5.05
C VAL A 126 -29.08 5.75 -3.72
N ASN A 127 -29.39 4.44 -3.68
CA ASN A 127 -30.09 3.84 -2.52
C ASN A 127 -29.27 2.83 -1.72
N ASN A 128 -28.06 2.46 -2.16
CA ASN A 128 -27.23 1.49 -1.45
C ASN A 128 -26.16 2.20 -0.62
N SER A 129 -26.04 1.84 0.66
CA SER A 129 -24.94 2.30 1.51
C SER A 129 -23.59 2.00 0.85
N ILE A 130 -22.62 2.91 0.98
CA ILE A 130 -21.25 2.69 0.50
C ILE A 130 -20.54 1.53 1.22
N THR A 131 -21.11 1.05 2.32
CA THR A 131 -20.65 -0.11 3.11
C THR A 131 -21.35 -1.41 2.71
N SER A 132 -22.31 -1.38 1.79
CA SER A 132 -23.01 -2.58 1.35
C SER A 132 -22.23 -3.32 0.27
N CYS A 133 -21.91 -4.59 0.53
CA CYS A 133 -21.40 -5.49 -0.49
C CYS A 133 -22.53 -5.96 -1.42
N ARG A 134 -22.17 -6.37 -2.65
CA ARG A 134 -23.09 -7.01 -3.61
C ARG A 134 -23.81 -8.25 -3.09
N CYS A 135 -23.25 -8.95 -2.10
CA CYS A 135 -23.93 -10.08 -1.46
C CYS A 135 -24.94 -9.67 -0.38
N GLY A 136 -25.17 -8.36 -0.17
CA GLY A 136 -26.06 -7.81 0.85
C GLY A 136 -25.44 -7.65 2.24
N LEU A 137 -24.19 -8.09 2.44
CA LEU A 137 -23.49 -7.89 3.71
C LEU A 137 -23.04 -6.43 3.85
N ASP A 138 -23.35 -5.82 4.98
CA ASP A 138 -22.77 -4.54 5.41
C ASP A 138 -21.38 -4.76 6.00
N ILE A 139 -20.33 -4.34 5.29
CA ILE A 139 -18.93 -4.54 5.70
C ILE A 139 -18.53 -3.71 6.93
N SER A 140 -19.31 -2.68 7.31
CA SER A 140 -19.05 -1.91 8.54
C SER A 140 -19.32 -2.72 9.81
N LYS A 141 -20.20 -3.73 9.73
CA LYS A 141 -20.59 -4.58 10.87
C LYS A 141 -19.64 -5.73 11.11
N PHE A 142 -18.68 -5.94 10.22
CA PHE A 142 -17.73 -7.03 10.34
C PHE A 142 -16.60 -6.66 11.32
N SER A 143 -16.21 -7.60 12.18
CA SER A 143 -15.01 -7.48 13.01
C SER A 143 -14.03 -8.55 12.60
N PHE A 144 -12.81 -8.15 12.23
CA PHE A 144 -11.75 -9.12 11.92
C PHE A 144 -11.31 -9.82 13.21
N PRO A 145 -11.21 -11.16 13.24
CA PRO A 145 -10.95 -11.90 14.47
C PRO A 145 -9.49 -11.78 14.95
N LEU A 146 -8.55 -11.45 14.05
CA LEU A 146 -7.14 -11.29 14.39
C LEU A 146 -6.79 -9.81 14.56
N SER A 147 -5.93 -9.53 15.54
CA SER A 147 -5.33 -8.21 15.70
C SER A 147 -3.94 -8.18 15.05
N PRO A 148 -3.52 -7.04 14.47
CA PRO A 148 -2.14 -6.84 14.06
C PRO A 148 -1.18 -6.98 15.24
N THR A 149 0.00 -7.51 14.97
CA THR A 149 1.14 -7.52 15.88
C THR A 149 1.68 -6.10 16.10
N GLN A 150 2.45 -5.91 17.17
CA GLN A 150 3.09 -4.62 17.43
C GLN A 150 4.01 -4.19 16.29
N LEU A 151 4.73 -5.13 15.66
CA LEU A 151 5.60 -4.85 14.53
C LEU A 151 4.83 -4.28 13.32
N GLU A 152 3.65 -4.82 13.03
CA GLU A 152 2.79 -4.33 11.94
C GLU A 152 2.22 -2.94 12.22
N ILE A 153 1.90 -2.66 13.48
CA ILE A 153 1.44 -1.33 13.91
C ILE A 153 2.58 -0.31 13.81
N ASP A 154 3.77 -0.66 14.29
CA ASP A 154 4.96 0.21 14.26
C ASP A 154 5.38 0.49 12.82
N TYR A 155 5.37 -0.55 11.97
CA TYR A 155 5.53 -0.41 10.53
C TYR A 155 4.56 0.63 9.95
N GLN A 156 3.26 0.46 10.18
CA GLN A 156 2.26 1.34 9.58
C GLN A 156 2.42 2.78 10.06
N LYS A 157 2.66 2.99 11.36
CA LYS A 157 2.91 4.33 11.92
C LYS A 157 4.13 4.98 11.30
N TYR A 158 5.22 4.22 11.15
CA TYR A 158 6.47 4.72 10.56
C TYR A 158 6.27 5.13 9.10
N ILE A 159 5.50 4.35 8.34
CA ILE A 159 5.23 4.67 6.93
C ILE A 159 4.26 5.84 6.78
N ASP A 160 3.19 5.88 7.58
CA ASP A 160 2.28 7.02 7.59
C ASP A 160 3.06 8.31 7.88
N PHE A 161 3.92 8.31 8.90
CA PHE A 161 4.82 9.42 9.21
C PHE A 161 5.75 9.77 8.04
N THR A 162 6.41 8.76 7.45
CA THR A 162 7.36 8.95 6.34
C THR A 162 6.69 9.60 5.13
N ILE A 163 5.45 9.21 4.82
CA ILE A 163 4.70 9.74 3.68
C ILE A 163 4.20 11.16 3.95
N GLU A 164 3.67 11.38 5.16
CA GLU A 164 3.11 12.69 5.55
C GLU A 164 4.19 13.76 5.63
N ASN A 165 5.36 13.44 6.18
CA ASN A 165 6.45 14.40 6.39
C ASN A 165 7.42 14.50 5.20
N GLY A 166 7.40 13.54 4.26
CA GLY A 166 8.32 13.54 3.11
C GLY A 166 9.76 13.11 3.44
N PHE A 167 10.08 12.77 4.69
CA PHE A 167 11.40 12.28 5.12
C PHE A 167 11.27 11.27 6.27
N ASN A 168 12.39 10.66 6.65
CA ASN A 168 12.50 9.88 7.89
C ASN A 168 13.95 9.78 8.39
N ASN A 169 14.16 8.93 9.38
CA ASN A 169 15.42 8.76 10.11
C ASN A 169 16.57 8.26 9.21
N HIS A 170 16.27 7.59 8.10
CA HIS A 170 17.26 7.02 7.18
C HIS A 170 17.57 7.90 5.99
N THR A 171 16.65 8.77 5.59
CA THR A 171 16.77 9.56 4.35
C THR A 171 15.93 10.82 4.41
N GLN A 172 16.47 11.88 3.81
CA GLN A 172 15.77 13.16 3.61
C GLN A 172 14.60 13.06 2.62
N TYR A 173 14.53 11.97 1.86
CA TYR A 173 13.54 11.77 0.81
C TYR A 173 12.77 10.47 1.04
N SER A 174 11.53 10.57 1.51
CA SER A 174 10.63 9.45 1.83
C SER A 174 10.56 8.40 0.72
N PHE A 175 10.48 8.82 -0.54
CA PHE A 175 10.39 7.91 -1.67
C PHE A 175 11.59 6.98 -1.79
N THR A 176 12.80 7.44 -1.46
CA THR A 176 14.00 6.59 -1.51
C THR A 176 13.90 5.49 -0.46
N TYR A 177 13.29 5.76 0.69
CA TYR A 177 13.02 4.76 1.71
C TYR A 177 11.96 3.77 1.25
N LEU A 178 10.82 4.28 0.78
CA LEU A 178 9.70 3.45 0.32
C LEU A 178 10.09 2.53 -0.84
N ASN A 179 10.88 3.01 -1.80
CA ASN A 179 11.43 2.18 -2.87
C ASN A 179 12.33 1.07 -2.32
N THR A 180 13.19 1.39 -1.35
CA THR A 180 14.05 0.42 -0.67
C THR A 180 13.26 -0.59 0.15
N LEU A 181 12.17 -0.18 0.79
CA LEU A 181 11.25 -1.05 1.51
C LEU A 181 10.60 -2.06 0.55
N MET A 182 10.00 -1.57 -0.54
CA MET A 182 9.35 -2.43 -1.54
C MET A 182 10.35 -3.39 -2.18
N PHE A 183 11.58 -2.93 -2.41
CA PHE A 183 12.68 -3.77 -2.85
C PHE A 183 13.01 -4.85 -1.83
N THR A 184 13.23 -4.48 -0.57
CA THR A 184 13.60 -5.41 0.50
C THR A 184 12.54 -6.50 0.66
N ALA A 185 11.27 -6.11 0.66
CA ALA A 185 10.15 -7.04 0.69
C ALA A 185 10.09 -7.94 -0.57
N SER A 186 10.41 -7.42 -1.76
CA SER A 186 10.55 -8.22 -2.99
C SER A 186 11.67 -9.24 -2.90
N MET A 187 12.81 -8.88 -2.32
CA MET A 187 13.92 -9.79 -2.12
C MET A 187 13.57 -10.88 -1.11
N ILE A 188 12.93 -10.53 0.01
CA ILE A 188 12.43 -11.50 0.99
C ILE A 188 11.54 -12.50 0.27
N LYS A 189 10.54 -12.03 -0.50
CA LYS A 189 9.63 -12.88 -1.29
C LYS A 189 10.35 -13.85 -2.23
N LYS A 190 11.47 -13.44 -2.84
CA LYS A 190 12.29 -14.33 -3.69
C LYS A 190 13.07 -15.35 -2.86
N ILE A 191 13.71 -14.91 -1.78
CA ILE A 191 14.63 -15.72 -0.99
C ILE A 191 13.91 -16.79 -0.18
N ILE A 192 12.72 -16.49 0.35
CA ILE A 192 11.91 -17.43 1.14
C ILE A 192 11.44 -18.64 0.31
N LYS A 193 11.50 -18.57 -1.03
CA LYS A 193 11.26 -19.74 -1.90
C LYS A 193 12.32 -20.82 -1.73
N SER A 194 13.51 -20.48 -1.26
CA SER A 194 14.56 -21.46 -0.96
C SER A 194 14.41 -21.95 0.48
N PRO A 195 14.19 -23.26 0.71
CA PRO A 195 14.02 -23.81 2.06
C PRO A 195 15.19 -23.51 3.00
N LYS A 196 16.41 -23.47 2.46
CA LYS A 196 17.63 -23.12 3.20
C LYS A 196 17.56 -21.71 3.78
N TYR A 197 17.12 -20.73 2.98
CA TYR A 197 17.02 -19.35 3.44
C TYR A 197 15.78 -19.12 4.29
N LYS A 198 14.64 -19.76 3.98
CA LYS A 198 13.45 -19.78 4.88
C LYS A 198 13.85 -20.27 6.27
N LYS A 199 14.55 -21.41 6.37
CA LYS A 199 15.07 -21.94 7.64
C LYS A 199 16.06 -21.00 8.33
N LYS A 200 16.96 -20.36 7.57
CA LYS A 200 17.90 -19.38 8.14
C LYS A 200 17.15 -18.16 8.70
N LEU A 201 16.18 -17.63 7.97
CA LEU A 201 15.42 -16.47 8.38
C LEU A 201 14.56 -16.79 9.60
N ASN A 202 13.86 -17.94 9.62
CA ASN A 202 13.15 -18.42 10.80
C ASN A 202 14.08 -18.69 11.99
N LYS A 203 15.35 -19.04 11.76
CA LYS A 203 16.33 -19.21 12.86
C LYS A 203 16.75 -17.86 13.45
N ILE A 204 16.94 -16.85 12.61
CA ILE A 204 17.36 -15.52 13.05
C ILE A 204 16.17 -14.79 13.69
N TYR A 205 14.97 -15.01 13.16
CA TYR A 205 13.74 -14.34 13.57
C TYR A 205 12.60 -15.35 13.72
N PRO A 206 12.59 -16.15 14.80
CA PRO A 206 11.59 -17.21 15.02
C PRO A 206 10.16 -16.68 15.15
N ASP A 207 10.00 -15.43 15.58
CA ASP A 207 8.71 -14.77 15.74
C ASP A 207 8.11 -14.27 14.41
N LEU A 208 8.89 -14.28 13.32
CA LEU A 208 8.41 -13.89 12.00
C LEU A 208 7.85 -15.12 11.28
N ILE A 209 6.52 -15.29 11.36
CA ILE A 209 5.81 -16.34 10.62
C ILE A 209 5.81 -16.00 9.13
N ILE A 210 6.65 -16.68 8.35
CA ILE A 210 6.69 -16.54 6.89
C ILE A 210 6.07 -17.78 6.26
N ASP A 211 4.76 -17.74 6.02
CA ASP A 211 4.08 -18.76 5.25
C ASP A 211 3.31 -18.14 4.10
N ILE A 212 3.99 -17.98 2.96
CA ILE A 212 3.43 -17.38 1.76
C ILE A 212 3.60 -18.37 0.61
N GLU A 213 2.49 -18.87 0.08
CA GLU A 213 2.43 -19.49 -1.24
C GLU A 213 2.44 -18.37 -2.29
N VAL A 214 3.43 -18.33 -3.17
CA VAL A 214 3.71 -17.15 -4.01
C VAL A 214 3.24 -17.32 -5.46
N PRO A 215 2.22 -16.56 -5.92
CA PRO A 215 2.11 -16.17 -7.32
C PRO A 215 2.99 -14.97 -7.65
N THR A 216 3.56 -14.97 -8.86
CA THR A 216 4.42 -13.91 -9.38
C THR A 216 3.61 -12.75 -10.00
N ASN A 217 4.09 -11.53 -9.77
CA ASN A 217 3.87 -10.26 -10.49
C ASN A 217 2.96 -9.20 -9.86
N LYS A 218 2.12 -9.51 -8.86
CA LYS A 218 1.28 -8.51 -8.14
C LYS A 218 1.11 -8.93 -6.68
N TRP A 219 1.17 -7.98 -5.74
CA TRP A 219 1.08 -8.29 -4.31
C TRP A 219 -0.36 -8.11 -3.82
N THR A 220 -0.95 -9.15 -3.23
CA THR A 220 -2.26 -9.03 -2.55
C THR A 220 -2.12 -8.22 -1.26
N LEU A 221 -3.22 -7.74 -0.68
CA LEU A 221 -3.18 -7.10 0.64
C LEU A 221 -2.61 -8.04 1.71
N SER A 222 -2.99 -9.32 1.67
CA SER A 222 -2.45 -10.34 2.58
C SER A 222 -0.94 -10.51 2.42
N GLU A 223 -0.41 -10.63 1.20
CA GLU A 223 1.04 -10.72 0.99
C GLU A 223 1.79 -9.48 1.51
N ARG A 224 1.18 -8.29 1.39
CA ARG A 224 1.74 -7.05 1.92
C ARG A 224 1.76 -7.03 3.45
N GLN A 225 0.68 -7.51 4.08
CA GLN A 225 0.58 -7.65 5.53
C GLN A 225 1.74 -8.48 6.09
N TYR A 226 2.16 -9.54 5.40
CA TYR A 226 3.31 -10.33 5.83
C TYR A 226 4.67 -9.72 5.47
N LEU A 227 4.87 -9.24 4.24
CA LEU A 227 6.21 -8.91 3.74
C LEU A 227 6.71 -7.53 4.17
N LEU A 228 5.83 -6.54 4.24
CA LEU A 228 6.24 -5.15 4.48
C LEU A 228 6.75 -4.92 5.92
N PRO A 229 6.11 -5.45 6.98
CA PRO A 229 6.63 -5.34 8.34
C PRO A 229 7.99 -6.01 8.50
N ILE A 230 8.21 -7.15 7.84
CA ILE A 230 9.51 -7.84 7.85
C ILE A 230 10.57 -6.98 7.17
N ALA A 231 10.26 -6.39 6.01
CA ALA A 231 11.20 -5.51 5.33
C ALA A 231 11.53 -4.27 6.17
N TYR A 232 10.52 -3.66 6.79
CA TYR A 232 10.70 -2.57 7.74
C TYR A 232 11.60 -2.98 8.89
N TYR A 233 11.34 -4.12 9.52
CA TYR A 233 12.16 -4.64 10.60
C TYR A 233 13.63 -4.81 10.20
N LEU A 234 13.91 -5.29 8.99
CA LEU A 234 15.29 -5.40 8.51
C LEU A 234 15.94 -4.04 8.24
N LEU A 235 15.16 -3.03 7.83
CA LEU A 235 15.65 -1.68 7.53
C LEU A 235 15.79 -0.80 8.78
N ASP A 236 14.99 -1.05 9.82
CA ASP A 236 15.02 -0.31 11.08
C ASP A 236 16.42 -0.35 11.75
N ASN A 237 17.11 -1.51 11.68
CA ASN A 237 18.52 -1.64 12.09
C ASN A 237 19.42 -1.88 10.86
N PHE A 238 19.29 -1.00 9.87
CA PHE A 238 20.15 -0.98 8.70
C PHE A 238 21.56 -0.45 9.08
N PRO A 239 22.65 -1.07 8.60
CA PRO A 239 22.71 -2.17 7.63
C PRO A 239 22.83 -3.58 8.24
N ASN A 240 22.81 -3.71 9.57
CA ASN A 240 23.17 -4.94 10.28
C ASN A 240 22.24 -6.11 9.94
N ARG A 241 20.93 -5.94 10.11
CA ARG A 241 19.94 -7.02 9.87
C ARG A 241 19.91 -7.46 8.40
N ILE A 242 20.02 -6.52 7.46
CA ILE A 242 20.16 -6.80 6.02
C ILE A 242 21.42 -7.66 5.77
N LYS A 243 22.56 -7.27 6.33
CA LYS A 243 23.85 -7.96 6.14
C LYS A 243 23.87 -9.39 6.67
N GLU A 244 23.04 -9.70 7.66
CA GLU A 244 22.88 -11.04 8.24
C GLU A 244 22.00 -11.95 7.38
N VAL A 245 20.90 -11.41 6.84
CA VAL A 245 19.93 -12.17 6.05
C VAL A 245 20.45 -12.42 4.65
N PHE A 246 20.93 -11.38 3.97
CA PHE A 246 21.26 -11.44 2.54
C PHE A 246 22.70 -11.95 2.30
N PRO A 247 22.89 -12.91 1.38
CA PRO A 247 24.20 -13.48 1.11
C PRO A 247 25.13 -12.45 0.45
N LYS A 248 26.43 -12.49 0.77
CA LYS A 248 27.45 -11.56 0.24
C LYS A 248 27.51 -11.48 -1.29
N LYS A 249 27.09 -12.53 -2.01
CA LYS A 249 27.12 -12.62 -3.48
C LYS A 249 25.81 -12.18 -4.17
N TYR A 250 24.82 -11.67 -3.45
CA TYR A 250 23.58 -11.23 -4.09
C TYR A 250 23.86 -9.93 -4.88
N ASN A 251 23.80 -10.00 -6.21
CA ASN A 251 24.08 -8.85 -7.07
C ASN A 251 22.85 -7.94 -7.15
N LEU A 252 22.69 -7.08 -6.16
CA LEU A 252 21.55 -6.17 -6.02
C LEU A 252 21.45 -5.20 -7.20
N LYS A 253 22.58 -4.74 -7.76
CA LYS A 253 22.61 -3.84 -8.93
C LYS A 253 22.01 -4.47 -10.17
N LYS A 254 22.26 -5.75 -10.41
CA LYS A 254 21.71 -6.46 -11.59
C LYS A 254 20.19 -6.57 -11.54
N GLU A 255 19.59 -6.64 -10.35
CA GLU A 255 18.14 -6.76 -10.20
C GLU A 255 17.40 -5.43 -10.23
N PHE A 256 18.04 -4.31 -9.83
CA PHE A 256 17.37 -3.03 -9.60
C PHE A 256 17.90 -1.86 -10.43
N GLY A 257 19.01 -2.04 -11.14
CA GLY A 257 19.70 -0.93 -11.78
C GLY A 257 20.30 -0.01 -10.71
N GLN A 258 19.70 1.16 -10.53
CA GLN A 258 20.17 2.18 -9.58
C GLN A 258 19.51 2.01 -8.22
N LEU A 259 20.33 1.81 -7.18
CA LEU A 259 19.88 1.78 -5.79
C LEU A 259 19.99 3.19 -5.19
N PRO A 260 19.16 3.53 -4.18
CA PRO A 260 19.35 4.77 -3.44
C PRO A 260 20.74 4.80 -2.79
N TYR A 261 21.42 5.95 -2.89
CA TYR A 261 22.80 6.11 -2.41
C TYR A 261 22.99 5.67 -0.95
N TRP A 262 22.05 6.03 -0.05
CA TRP A 262 22.12 5.67 1.37
C TRP A 262 22.10 4.16 1.60
N PHE A 263 21.43 3.41 0.74
CA PHE A 263 21.34 1.95 0.79
C PHE A 263 22.52 1.30 0.10
N GLU A 264 22.92 1.83 -1.06
CA GLU A 264 24.03 1.33 -1.87
C GLU A 264 25.36 1.45 -1.13
N LYS A 265 25.65 2.61 -0.51
CA LYS A 265 26.93 2.88 0.16
C LYS A 265 27.26 1.80 1.19
N GLU A 266 26.29 1.42 2.03
CA GLU A 266 26.50 0.47 3.12
C GLU A 266 26.67 -0.99 2.65
N LEU A 267 26.29 -1.28 1.40
CA LEU A 267 26.34 -2.61 0.80
C LEU A 267 27.53 -2.81 -0.13
N ILE A 268 28.09 -1.72 -0.69
CA ILE A 268 29.28 -1.76 -1.57
C ILE A 268 30.59 -1.85 -0.79
N PHE A 269 30.67 -1.33 0.44
CA PHE A 269 31.89 -1.44 1.27
C PHE A 269 32.09 -2.85 1.88
N ARG A 270 32.03 -3.89 1.03
CA ARG A 270 32.36 -5.28 1.34
C ARG A 270 33.35 -5.85 0.32
#